data_AF-A0A8C0J3J9-F1
#
_entry.id   AF-A0A8C0J3J9-F1
#
_cell.length_a   1.000
_cell.length_b   1.000
_cell.length_c   1.000
_cell.angle_alpha   90.00
_cell.angle_beta   90.00
_cell.angle_gamma   90.00
#
_symmetry.space_group_name_H-M   'P 1'
#
loop_
_entity.id
_entity.type
_entity.pdbx_description
1 polymer ?
#
loop_
_entity_poly.entity_id
_entity_poly.type
_entity_poly.pdbx_seq_one_letter_code
_entity_poly.pdbx_strand_id
1 'polypeptide(L)'
;MAWAPLLLTLLTSQPVVTQEPSKSVTPGGTVTLSCSLSTGAITSSNYPGWFQQKPGSAPRQLIYQTNNRPSGIPARFSGSISGNNAALTITGVQAEDEADYYCVLWTGSVNHSDPARWGSETKTSRLFPSSSPPAWALHWLHSLVLTCSR
;
A
#
# COMPACT_ATOMS: atom_id res chain seq x y z
N MET A 1 -15.67 48.60 15.45
CA MET A 1 -15.03 48.14 14.20
C MET A 1 -14.04 47.05 14.56
N ALA A 2 -14.51 45.81 14.61
CA ALA A 2 -13.68 44.66 14.94
C ALA A 2 -13.39 43.90 13.64
N TRP A 3 -12.19 44.13 13.10
CA TRP A 3 -11.55 43.32 12.08
C TRP A 3 -11.50 41.85 12.54
N ALA A 4 -12.23 40.98 11.87
CA ALA A 4 -12.08 39.54 12.08
C ALA A 4 -10.75 39.11 11.45
N PRO A 5 -9.80 38.52 12.21
CA PRO A 5 -8.62 37.95 11.60
C PRO A 5 -9.05 36.73 10.80
N LEU A 6 -8.78 36.73 9.49
CA LEU A 6 -8.84 35.53 8.66
C LEU A 6 -7.84 34.50 9.23
N LEU A 7 -8.33 33.60 10.07
CA LEU A 7 -7.65 32.34 10.34
C LEU A 7 -7.83 31.46 9.10
N LEU A 8 -6.92 31.63 8.12
CA LEU A 8 -6.64 30.57 7.16
C LEU A 8 -6.02 29.42 7.96
N THR A 9 -6.84 28.50 8.41
CA THR A 9 -6.36 27.18 8.82
C THR A 9 -5.78 26.52 7.57
N LEU A 10 -4.45 26.55 7.43
CA LEU A 10 -3.76 25.72 6.45
C LEU A 10 -4.03 24.26 6.83
N LEU A 11 -5.02 23.65 6.19
CA LEU A 11 -5.21 22.21 6.19
C LEU A 11 -4.01 21.60 5.47
N THR A 12 -3.02 21.13 6.20
CA THR A 12 -1.94 20.32 5.63
C THR A 12 -2.57 19.03 5.08
N SER A 13 -2.69 18.93 3.76
CA SER A 13 -3.19 17.71 3.10
C SER A 13 -2.16 16.60 3.29
N GLN A 14 -2.49 15.59 4.11
CA GLN A 14 -1.63 14.42 4.27
C GLN A 14 -1.69 13.55 3.01
N PRO A 15 -0.57 12.96 2.58
CA PRO A 15 -0.57 12.00 1.47
C PRO A 15 -1.42 10.78 1.81
N VAL A 16 -2.39 10.47 0.95
CA VAL A 16 -3.32 9.34 1.09
C VAL A 16 -3.02 8.34 -0.02
N VAL A 17 -2.91 7.07 0.37
CA VAL A 17 -2.82 5.94 -0.54
C VAL A 17 -4.22 5.41 -0.83
N THR A 18 -4.57 5.29 -2.11
CA THR A 18 -5.89 4.82 -2.55
C THR A 18 -5.75 3.55 -3.38
N GLN A 19 -6.60 2.56 -3.10
CA GLN A 19 -6.71 1.32 -3.85
C GLN A 19 -8.18 1.10 -4.23
N GLU A 20 -8.42 0.32 -5.28
CA GLU A 20 -9.77 -0.17 -5.58
C GLU A 20 -10.25 -1.06 -4.42
N PRO A 21 -11.54 -1.02 -4.04
CA PRO A 21 -12.03 -1.77 -2.89
C PRO A 21 -12.03 -3.28 -3.13
N SER A 22 -12.28 -3.72 -4.37
CA SER A 22 -12.24 -5.14 -4.71
C SER A 22 -11.97 -5.38 -6.19
N LYS A 23 -11.47 -6.58 -6.50
CA LYS A 23 -11.42 -7.13 -7.85
C LYS A 23 -11.80 -8.60 -7.84
N SER A 24 -12.39 -9.06 -8.93
CA SER A 24 -12.71 -10.46 -9.14
C SER A 24 -12.06 -10.98 -10.42
N VAL A 25 -11.63 -12.23 -10.39
CA VAL A 25 -10.95 -12.88 -11.52
C VAL A 25 -11.21 -14.38 -11.51
N THR A 26 -11.32 -14.97 -12.69
CA THR A 26 -11.45 -16.42 -12.85
C THR A 26 -10.13 -17.14 -12.58
N PRO A 27 -10.15 -18.38 -12.04
CA PRO A 27 -8.94 -19.19 -11.90
C PRO A 27 -8.20 -19.33 -13.25
N GLY A 28 -6.88 -19.22 -13.21
CA GLY A 28 -6.02 -19.20 -14.41
C GLY A 28 -5.98 -17.85 -15.14
N GLY A 29 -6.84 -16.90 -14.77
CA GLY A 29 -6.85 -15.55 -15.32
C GLY A 29 -5.66 -14.70 -14.87
N THR A 30 -5.62 -13.46 -15.36
CA THR A 30 -4.63 -12.45 -14.95
C THR A 30 -5.37 -11.26 -14.36
N VAL A 31 -4.91 -10.77 -13.21
CA VAL A 31 -5.44 -9.57 -12.58
C VAL A 31 -4.31 -8.58 -12.31
N THR A 32 -4.63 -7.30 -12.46
CA THR A 32 -3.74 -6.20 -12.07
C THR A 32 -4.42 -5.37 -10.99
N LEU A 33 -3.82 -5.33 -9.81
CA LEU A 33 -4.19 -4.47 -8.70
C LEU A 33 -3.41 -3.16 -8.81
N SER A 34 -4.04 -2.05 -8.44
CA SER A 34 -3.43 -0.73 -8.59
C SER A 34 -3.59 0.11 -7.32
N CYS A 35 -2.57 0.92 -7.06
CA CYS A 35 -2.51 1.86 -5.96
C CYS A 35 -2.10 3.24 -6.50
N SER A 36 -2.80 4.29 -6.08
CA SER A 36 -2.47 5.69 -6.37
C SER A 36 -2.11 6.46 -5.10
N LEU A 37 -1.45 7.60 -5.28
CA LEU A 37 -1.06 8.51 -4.22
C LEU A 37 -1.73 9.88 -4.45
N SER A 38 -2.42 10.41 -3.44
CA SER A 38 -3.16 11.67 -3.59
C SER A 38 -2.29 12.89 -3.91
N THR A 39 -1.01 12.86 -3.51
CA THR A 39 -0.07 13.97 -3.69
C THR A 39 0.68 13.93 -5.02
N GLY A 40 0.47 12.91 -5.87
CA GLY A 40 1.04 12.89 -7.21
C GLY A 40 1.45 11.51 -7.72
N ALA A 41 2.38 11.52 -8.68
CA ALA A 41 2.83 10.32 -9.35
C ALA A 41 3.71 9.44 -8.46
N ILE A 42 3.45 8.14 -8.49
CA ILE A 42 4.30 7.13 -7.87
C ILE A 42 5.45 6.81 -8.81
N THR A 43 6.67 6.86 -8.29
CA THR A 43 7.91 6.51 -8.98
C THR A 43 8.69 5.46 -8.17
N SER A 44 9.75 4.90 -8.74
CA SER A 44 10.58 3.91 -8.04
C SER A 44 11.22 4.45 -6.77
N SER A 45 11.38 5.77 -6.62
CA SER A 45 11.90 6.39 -5.38
C SER A 45 10.89 6.33 -4.24
N ASN A 46 9.62 6.03 -4.52
CA ASN A 46 8.62 5.74 -3.51
C ASN A 46 8.68 4.29 -3.02
N TYR A 47 9.62 3.48 -3.52
CA TYR A 47 9.81 2.07 -3.14
C TYR A 47 8.51 1.26 -2.99
N PRO A 48 7.65 1.18 -4.02
CA PRO A 48 6.38 0.48 -3.90
C PRO A 48 6.55 -0.96 -3.43
N GLY A 49 5.77 -1.35 -2.43
CA GLY A 49 5.71 -2.70 -1.88
C GLY A 49 4.29 -3.24 -1.89
N TRP A 50 4.17 -4.56 -2.03
CA TRP A 50 2.88 -5.25 -2.01
C TRP A 50 2.89 -6.37 -0.99
N PHE A 51 1.81 -6.45 -0.21
CA PHE A 51 1.58 -7.47 0.79
C PHE A 51 0.25 -8.17 0.56
N GLN A 52 0.21 -9.46 0.85
CA GLN A 52 -0.99 -10.29 0.83
C GLN A 52 -1.30 -10.72 2.26
N GLN A 53 -2.55 -10.55 2.68
CA GLN A 53 -3.03 -11.04 3.96
C GLN A 53 -4.22 -11.97 3.74
N LYS A 54 -4.07 -13.22 4.20
CA LYS A 54 -5.17 -14.17 4.27
C LYS A 54 -5.91 -14.00 5.60
N PRO A 55 -7.21 -14.33 5.66
CA PRO A 55 -7.96 -14.32 6.91
C PRO A 55 -7.23 -15.10 8.01
N GLY A 56 -7.05 -14.46 9.19
CA GLY A 56 -6.37 -15.07 10.34
C GLY A 56 -4.85 -15.21 10.21
N SER A 57 -4.23 -14.68 9.15
CA SER A 57 -2.78 -14.75 8.93
C SER A 57 -2.11 -13.37 9.03
N ALA A 58 -0.81 -13.36 9.31
CA ALA A 58 -0.01 -12.15 9.22
C ALA A 58 0.20 -11.73 7.75
N PRO A 59 0.35 -10.42 7.44
CA PRO A 59 0.65 -9.96 6.09
C PRO A 59 1.98 -10.52 5.58
N ARG A 60 1.96 -11.12 4.39
CA ARG A 60 3.11 -11.67 3.69
C ARG A 60 3.56 -10.73 2.58
N GLN A 61 4.84 -10.38 2.56
CA GLN A 61 5.40 -9.55 1.49
C GLN A 61 5.49 -10.31 0.16
N LEU A 62 4.90 -9.76 -0.89
CA LEU A 62 4.94 -10.29 -2.26
C LEU A 62 5.97 -9.57 -3.12
N ILE A 63 6.00 -8.25 -3.05
CA ILE A 63 6.89 -7.39 -3.83
C ILE A 63 7.47 -6.30 -2.93
N TYR A 64 8.72 -5.93 -3.17
CA TYR A 64 9.41 -4.81 -2.53
C TYR A 64 10.19 -4.00 -3.57
N GLN A 65 10.50 -2.75 -3.25
CA GLN A 65 11.29 -1.86 -4.11
C GLN A 65 10.81 -1.90 -5.58
N THR A 66 9.50 -1.74 -5.80
CA THR A 66 8.82 -1.70 -7.10
C THR A 66 8.57 -3.07 -7.74
N ASN A 67 9.63 -3.86 -7.96
CA ASN A 67 9.55 -5.09 -8.77
C ASN A 67 10.37 -6.26 -8.21
N ASN A 68 11.05 -6.07 -7.07
CA ASN A 68 11.81 -7.15 -6.45
C ASN A 68 10.88 -8.10 -5.71
N ARG A 69 11.09 -9.40 -5.90
CA ARG A 69 10.26 -10.44 -5.31
C ARG A 69 11.08 -11.23 -4.29
N PRO A 70 10.63 -11.39 -3.03
CA PRO A 70 11.32 -12.22 -2.05
C PRO A 70 11.44 -13.69 -2.50
N SER A 71 12.44 -14.40 -2.00
CA SER A 71 12.59 -15.84 -2.23
C SER A 71 11.35 -16.62 -1.74
N GLY A 72 10.88 -17.58 -2.53
CA GLY A 72 9.71 -18.39 -2.18
C GLY A 72 8.36 -17.75 -2.51
N ILE A 73 8.33 -16.54 -3.08
CA ILE A 73 7.11 -16.00 -3.71
C ILE A 73 7.04 -16.51 -5.16
N PRO A 74 5.89 -17.08 -5.60
CA PRO A 74 5.73 -17.62 -6.94
C PRO A 74 6.02 -16.61 -8.06
N ALA A 75 6.51 -17.12 -9.20
CA ALA A 75 6.87 -16.28 -10.35
C ALA A 75 5.71 -15.49 -10.97
N ARG A 76 4.48 -15.94 -10.69
CA ARG A 76 3.24 -15.33 -11.17
C ARG A 76 2.93 -13.94 -10.60
N PHE A 77 3.54 -13.57 -9.48
CA PHE A 77 3.43 -12.25 -8.89
C PHE A 77 4.51 -11.31 -9.45
N SER A 78 4.11 -10.15 -9.93
CA SER A 78 5.01 -9.14 -10.47
C SER A 78 4.55 -7.74 -10.09
N GLY A 79 5.48 -6.89 -9.65
CA GLY A 79 5.19 -5.48 -9.40
C GLY A 79 5.74 -4.58 -10.50
N SER A 80 5.05 -3.48 -10.74
CA SER A 80 5.43 -2.48 -11.74
C SER A 80 4.87 -1.11 -11.38
N ILE A 81 5.24 -0.11 -12.17
CA ILE A 81 4.59 1.20 -12.17
C ILE A 81 3.90 1.34 -13.52
N SER A 82 2.58 1.54 -13.48
CA SER A 82 1.74 1.71 -14.65
C SER A 82 1.20 3.14 -14.67
N GLY A 83 1.73 3.96 -15.59
CA GLY A 83 1.48 5.39 -15.57
C GLY A 83 2.02 6.02 -14.29
N ASN A 84 1.12 6.55 -13.46
CA ASN A 84 1.45 7.22 -12.19
C ASN A 84 1.16 6.35 -10.96
N ASN A 85 0.79 5.08 -11.16
CA ASN A 85 0.28 4.20 -10.12
C ASN A 85 1.22 3.00 -9.93
N ALA A 86 1.36 2.53 -8.69
CA ALA A 86 1.95 1.22 -8.42
C ALA A 86 0.96 0.14 -8.85
N ALA A 87 1.48 -0.93 -9.45
CA ALA A 87 0.69 -2.06 -9.92
C ALA A 87 1.27 -3.39 -9.42
N LEU A 88 0.39 -4.32 -9.06
CA LEU A 88 0.70 -5.72 -8.82
C LEU A 88 -0.08 -6.55 -9.83
N THR A 89 0.64 -7.25 -10.70
CA THR A 89 0.06 -8.20 -11.64
C THR A 89 0.27 -9.63 -11.14
N ILE A 90 -0.83 -10.38 -11.10
CA ILE A 90 -0.89 -11.79 -10.75
C ILE A 90 -1.40 -12.54 -11.97
N THR A 91 -0.55 -13.35 -12.58
CA THR A 91 -0.92 -14.21 -13.71
C THR A 91 -1.32 -15.60 -13.21
N GLY A 92 -2.13 -16.33 -13.97
CA GLY A 92 -2.52 -17.69 -13.58
C GLY A 92 -3.09 -17.77 -12.17
N VAL A 93 -4.02 -16.86 -11.83
CA VAL A 93 -4.57 -16.69 -10.48
C VAL A 93 -5.13 -18.01 -9.97
N GLN A 94 -4.80 -18.35 -8.72
CA GLN A 94 -5.24 -19.58 -8.07
C GLN A 94 -6.26 -19.28 -6.99
N ALA A 95 -7.04 -20.28 -6.55
CA ALA A 95 -8.01 -20.08 -5.48
C ALA A 95 -7.34 -19.63 -4.17
N GLU A 96 -6.09 -20.02 -3.96
CA GLU A 96 -5.28 -19.65 -2.81
C GLU A 96 -4.79 -18.19 -2.87
N ASP A 97 -4.96 -17.49 -3.99
CA ASP A 97 -4.59 -16.09 -4.13
C ASP A 97 -5.70 -15.13 -3.64
N GLU A 98 -6.87 -15.66 -3.29
CA GLU A 98 -7.95 -14.91 -2.64
C GLU A 98 -7.51 -14.41 -1.25
N ALA A 99 -7.44 -13.09 -1.09
CA ALA A 99 -6.86 -12.41 0.06
C ALA A 99 -7.10 -10.89 0.00
N ASP A 100 -6.78 -10.22 1.11
CA ASP A 100 -6.61 -8.77 1.16
C ASP A 100 -5.20 -8.39 0.69
N TYR A 101 -5.12 -7.37 -0.17
CA TYR A 101 -3.87 -6.86 -0.72
C TYR A 101 -3.62 -5.42 -0.29
N TYR A 102 -2.38 -5.16 0.10
CA TYR A 102 -1.94 -3.87 0.61
C TYR A 102 -0.75 -3.34 -0.17
N CYS A 103 -0.88 -2.13 -0.70
CA CYS A 103 0.23 -1.37 -1.23
C CYS A 103 0.85 -0.48 -0.13
N VAL A 104 2.17 -0.41 -0.12
CA VAL A 104 2.96 0.44 0.78
C VAL A 104 3.90 1.30 -0.06
N LEU A 105 3.94 2.60 0.24
CA LEU A 105 4.82 3.57 -0.42
C LEU A 105 5.66 4.29 0.62
N TRP A 106 6.88 4.63 0.25
CA TRP A 106 7.73 5.57 0.95
C TRP A 106 7.47 6.98 0.43
N THR A 107 6.85 7.83 1.26
CA THR A 107 6.59 9.23 0.94
C THR A 107 7.44 10.11 1.85
N GLY A 108 8.66 10.42 1.41
CA GLY A 108 9.49 11.42 2.07
C GLY A 108 8.93 12.81 1.77
N SER A 109 8.37 13.50 2.76
CA SER A 109 7.83 14.85 2.57
C SER A 109 8.78 15.89 3.16
N VAL A 110 9.28 16.79 2.30
CA VAL A 110 9.55 18.22 2.54
C VAL A 110 10.41 18.60 3.77
N ASN A 111 11.52 19.30 3.52
CA ASN A 111 12.45 19.89 4.50
C ASN A 111 11.84 20.33 5.84
N HIS A 112 11.85 19.46 6.85
CA HIS A 112 12.55 19.63 8.14
C HIS A 112 12.30 18.36 8.97
N SER A 113 13.38 17.63 9.28
CA SER A 113 13.54 16.72 10.42
C SER A 113 12.29 16.03 10.97
N ASP A 114 11.92 14.86 10.43
CA ASP A 114 11.45 13.69 11.21
C ASP A 114 11.38 12.42 10.32
N PRO A 115 11.90 11.26 10.78
CA PRO A 115 12.00 10.04 9.99
C PRO A 115 10.67 9.26 10.00
N ALA A 116 10.24 8.77 8.82
CA ALA A 116 9.19 7.76 8.63
C ALA A 116 7.98 7.87 9.58
N ARG A 117 7.07 8.82 9.31
CA ARG A 117 5.87 9.04 10.15
C ARG A 117 4.70 8.17 9.68
N TRP A 118 4.54 7.05 10.37
CA TRP A 118 3.24 6.40 10.62
C TRP A 118 2.35 7.36 11.45
N GLY A 119 1.03 7.34 11.27
CA GLY A 119 0.07 8.26 11.92
C GLY A 119 0.29 8.44 13.44
N SER A 120 0.20 9.70 13.92
CA SER A 120 0.30 10.12 15.34
C SER A 120 -0.82 9.55 16.20
N GLU A 121 -0.70 9.17 17.48
CA GLU A 121 0.31 9.17 18.57
C GLU A 121 -0.25 8.16 19.64
N THR A 122 0.41 7.61 20.67
CA THR A 122 1.52 8.04 21.54
C THR A 122 2.18 6.80 22.17
N LYS A 123 3.46 6.93 22.57
CA LYS A 123 4.26 6.04 23.43
C LYS A 123 5.08 4.94 22.71
N THR A 124 6.28 5.36 22.31
CA THR A 124 7.55 4.66 22.57
C THR A 124 7.51 3.13 22.45
N SER A 125 7.99 2.56 21.33
CA SER A 125 9.30 1.88 21.30
C SER A 125 9.43 0.86 20.16
N ARG A 126 10.52 1.05 19.40
CA ARG A 126 11.36 0.07 18.70
C ARG A 126 10.86 -0.53 17.37
N LEU A 127 11.50 -0.04 16.31
CA LEU A 127 12.05 -0.80 15.19
C LEU A 127 11.06 -1.66 14.39
N PHE A 128 10.84 -1.30 13.12
CA PHE A 128 10.65 -2.33 12.09
C PHE A 128 11.88 -2.35 11.18
N PRO A 129 12.90 -3.16 11.52
CA PRO A 129 13.92 -3.62 10.58
C PRO A 129 13.39 -4.85 9.79
N SER A 130 12.11 -5.20 9.89
CA SER A 130 11.60 -6.48 9.38
C SER A 130 10.26 -6.38 8.66
N SER A 131 10.21 -7.12 7.56
CA SER A 131 9.21 -7.41 6.54
C SER A 131 7.76 -7.76 6.94
N SER A 132 7.17 -7.22 8.02
CA SER A 132 5.75 -7.51 8.35
C SER A 132 5.09 -6.39 9.17
N PRO A 133 4.00 -5.75 8.69
CA PRO A 133 3.21 -4.83 9.51
C PRO A 133 2.32 -5.61 10.51
N PRO A 134 2.11 -5.09 11.73
CA PRO A 134 1.25 -5.72 12.74
C PRO A 134 -0.24 -5.53 12.38
N ALA A 135 -1.08 -6.53 12.71
CA ALA A 135 -2.48 -6.62 12.28
C ALA A 135 -3.38 -5.42 12.68
N TRP A 136 -3.04 -4.68 13.75
CA TRP A 136 -3.81 -3.50 14.19
C TRP A 136 -3.54 -2.25 13.35
N ALA A 137 -2.44 -2.24 12.57
CA ALA A 137 -2.03 -1.14 11.72
C ALA A 137 -2.90 -1.00 10.44
N LEU A 138 -3.71 -2.01 10.13
CA LEU A 138 -4.44 -2.12 8.86
C LEU A 138 -5.86 -1.53 8.90
N HIS A 139 -6.31 -1.05 10.07
CA HIS A 139 -7.71 -0.63 10.27
C HIS A 139 -8.12 0.68 9.59
N TRP A 140 -7.19 1.42 8.97
CA TRP A 140 -7.48 2.68 8.26
C TRP A 140 -6.88 2.77 6.85
N LEU A 141 -6.31 1.68 6.33
CA LEU A 141 -5.86 1.57 4.95
C LEU A 141 -6.98 0.91 4.14
N HIS A 142 -7.36 1.51 3.02
CA HIS A 142 -8.28 0.87 2.08
C HIS A 142 -7.58 -0.34 1.45
N SER A 143 -7.78 -1.53 2.01
CA SER A 143 -7.33 -2.81 1.46
C SER A 143 -8.08 -3.10 0.16
N LEU A 144 -7.42 -3.76 -0.79
CA LEU A 144 -8.11 -4.31 -1.96
C LEU A 144 -8.39 -5.79 -1.72
N VAL A 145 -9.66 -6.19 -1.81
CA VAL A 145 -10.05 -7.60 -1.72
C VAL A 145 -9.99 -8.24 -3.11
N LEU A 146 -9.13 -9.23 -3.31
CA LEU A 146 -9.15 -10.03 -4.54
C LEU A 146 -9.96 -11.30 -4.30
N THR A 147 -11.01 -11.52 -5.10
CA THR A 147 -11.86 -12.72 -5.02
C THR A 147 -11.75 -13.57 -6.28
N CYS A 148 -11.89 -14.88 -6.14
CA CYS A 148 -11.89 -15.78 -7.30
C CYS A 148 -13.33 -16.10 -7.74
N SER A 149 -13.72 -15.69 -8.95
CA SER A 149 -15.06 -15.97 -9.48
C SER A 149 -15.16 -17.44 -9.90
N ARG A 150 -16.10 -18.18 -9.29
CA ARG A 150 -16.38 -19.59 -9.61
C ARG A 150 -16.97 -19.77 -11.00
#